data_AF-A0A3A4PNL8-F1
#
_entry.id   AF-A0A3A4PNL8-F1
#
_cell.length_a   1.000
_cell.length_b   1.000
_cell.length_c   1.000
_cell.angle_alpha   90.00
_cell.angle_beta   90.00
_cell.angle_gamma   90.00
#
_symmetry.space_group_name_H-M   'P 1'
#
loop_
_entity.id
_entity.type
_entity.pdbx_description
1 polymer ?
#
loop_
_entity_poly.entity_id
_entity_poly.type
_entity_poly.pdbx_seq_one_letter_code
_entity_poly.pdbx_strand_id
1 'polypeptide(L)'
;MIRDPWVLFGFGAQALFMARFVIQWIVSERRKRSVIPVAFWWLSLAGGVSLFTYAVQRMDPVFMFGQALGCTIYVRNLVLIARRRSRAEARTPAEDRAHVPAV
;
A
#
# COMPACT_ATOMS: atom_id res chain seq x y z
N MET A 1 -24.60 -4.79 -21.17
CA MET A 1 -23.33 -5.28 -20.60
C MET A 1 -22.45 -4.17 -20.00
N ILE A 2 -22.16 -3.06 -20.71
CA ILE A 2 -21.34 -1.93 -20.19
C ILE A 2 -22.17 -0.87 -19.42
N ARG A 3 -23.50 -0.90 -19.52
CA ARG A 3 -24.40 0.07 -18.85
C ARG A 3 -24.66 -0.22 -17.36
N ASP A 4 -24.11 -1.30 -16.81
CA ASP A 4 -24.24 -1.61 -15.39
C ASP A 4 -23.22 -0.76 -14.60
N PRO A 5 -23.66 0.20 -13.77
CA PRO A 5 -22.76 1.07 -13.01
C PRO A 5 -21.74 0.30 -12.17
N TRP A 6 -22.09 -0.92 -11.74
CA TRP A 6 -21.21 -1.79 -10.97
C TRP A 6 -20.05 -2.34 -11.80
N VAL A 7 -20.25 -2.58 -13.09
CA VAL A 7 -19.16 -3.01 -13.99
C VAL A 7 -18.15 -1.87 -14.15
N LEU A 8 -18.62 -0.63 -14.35
CA LEU A 8 -17.74 0.53 -14.43
C LEU A 8 -16.98 0.75 -13.12
N PHE A 9 -17.66 0.59 -11.99
CA PHE A 9 -17.02 0.63 -10.67
C PHE A 9 -15.94 -0.46 -10.53
N GLY A 10 -16.24 -1.71 -10.93
CA GLY A 10 -15.29 -2.81 -10.91
C GLY A 10 -14.05 -2.53 -11.77
N PHE A 11 -14.22 -1.97 -12.97
CA PHE A 11 -13.10 -1.55 -13.81
C PHE A 11 -12.30 -0.39 -13.20
N GLY A 12 -12.96 0.59 -12.58
CA GLY A 12 -12.30 1.67 -11.86
C GLY A 12 -11.48 1.17 -10.67
N ALA A 13 -12.06 0.25 -9.88
CA ALA A 13 -11.39 -0.40 -8.76
C ALA A 13 -10.19 -1.24 -9.23
N GLN A 14 -10.34 -1.97 -10.33
CA GLN A 14 -9.26 -2.74 -10.95
C GLN A 14 -8.15 -1.82 -11.48
N ALA A 15 -8.49 -0.71 -12.13
CA ALA A 15 -7.52 0.27 -12.62
C ALA A 15 -6.73 0.90 -11.47
N LEU A 16 -7.41 1.27 -10.38
CA LEU A 16 -6.76 1.75 -9.15
C LEU A 16 -5.83 0.70 -8.55
N PHE A 17 -6.27 -0.56 -8.53
CA PHE A 17 -5.46 -1.68 -8.04
C PHE A 17 -4.27 -1.99 -8.94
N MET A 18 -4.35 -1.78 -10.25
CA MET A 18 -3.24 -1.95 -11.19
C MET A 18 -2.25 -0.77 -11.16
N ALA A 19 -2.73 0.44 -10.86
CA ALA A 19 -1.90 1.64 -10.76
C ALA A 19 -0.73 1.46 -9.77
N ARG A 20 -0.86 0.59 -8.76
CA ARG A 20 0.22 0.26 -7.81
C ARG A 20 1.49 -0.25 -8.51
N PHE A 21 1.33 -1.08 -9.54
CA PHE A 21 2.46 -1.62 -10.30
C PHE A 21 3.09 -0.55 -11.17
N VAL A 22 2.27 0.31 -11.77
CA VAL A 22 2.74 1.47 -12.54
C VAL A 22 3.57 2.40 -11.66
N ILE A 23 3.06 2.77 -10.46
CA ILE A 23 3.82 3.62 -9.53
C ILE A 23 5.10 2.91 -9.05
N GLN A 24 5.03 1.63 -8.69
CA GLN A 24 6.20 0.90 -8.26
C GLN A 24 7.27 0.83 -9.36
N TRP A 25 6.87 0.61 -10.61
CA TRP A 25 7.77 0.60 -11.75
C TRP A 25 8.43 1.97 -11.94
N ILE A 26 7.64 3.04 -12.01
CA ILE A 26 8.17 4.40 -12.17
C ILE A 26 9.16 4.75 -11.04
N VAL A 27 8.83 4.42 -9.79
CA VAL A 27 9.71 4.71 -8.66
C VAL A 27 10.97 3.85 -8.69
N SER A 28 10.86 2.59 -9.09
CA SER A 28 12.01 1.67 -9.17
C SER A 28 12.97 2.07 -10.29
N GLU A 29 12.44 2.48 -11.44
CA GLU A 29 13.23 2.96 -12.57
C GLU A 29 13.99 4.25 -12.19
N ARG A 30 13.29 5.22 -11.59
CA ARG A 30 13.89 6.47 -11.13
C ARG A 30 14.99 6.26 -10.08
N ARG A 31 14.92 5.17 -9.31
CA ARG A 31 15.89 4.84 -8.25
C ARG A 31 16.90 3.75 -8.65
N LYS A 32 16.77 3.16 -9.85
CA LYS A 32 17.57 2.02 -10.35
C LYS A 32 17.71 0.87 -9.34
N ARG A 33 16.68 0.66 -8.52
CA ARG A 33 16.65 -0.36 -7.46
C ARG A 33 15.23 -0.91 -7.37
N SER A 34 15.11 -2.22 -7.10
CA SER A 34 13.82 -2.85 -6.82
C SER A 34 13.33 -2.40 -5.44
N VAL A 35 12.51 -1.34 -5.39
CA VAL A 35 11.98 -0.76 -4.16
C VAL A 35 10.46 -0.69 -4.22
N ILE A 36 9.81 -1.05 -3.12
CA ILE A 36 8.35 -0.96 -2.99
C ILE A 36 8.03 0.38 -2.30
N PRO A 37 7.46 1.38 -3.01
CA PRO A 37 7.14 2.66 -2.41
C PRO A 37 6.00 2.54 -1.40
N VAL A 38 5.93 3.42 -0.40
CA VAL A 38 4.82 3.46 0.56
C VAL A 38 3.46 3.65 -0.16
N ALA A 39 3.46 4.41 -1.26
CA ALA A 39 2.30 4.60 -2.13
C ALA A 39 1.73 3.28 -2.69
N PHE A 40 2.58 2.25 -2.90
CA PHE A 40 2.12 0.93 -3.34
C PHE A 40 1.12 0.33 -2.36
N TRP A 41 1.41 0.44 -1.06
CA TRP A 41 0.57 -0.15 -0.02
C TRP A 41 -0.74 0.62 0.16
N TRP A 42 -0.71 1.95 0.06
CA TRP A 42 -1.92 2.78 0.07
C TRP A 42 -2.83 2.50 -1.13
N LEU A 43 -2.27 2.40 -2.34
CA LEU A 43 -3.02 2.03 -3.53
C LEU A 43 -3.59 0.61 -3.44
N SER A 44 -2.81 -0.33 -2.88
CA SER A 44 -3.28 -1.70 -2.67
C SER A 44 -4.47 -1.74 -1.71
N LEU A 45 -4.43 -0.94 -0.64
CA LEU A 45 -5.55 -0.84 0.29
C LEU A 45 -6.79 -0.19 -0.35
N ALA A 46 -6.62 0.93 -1.05
CA ALA A 46 -7.73 1.64 -1.69
C ALA A 46 -8.38 0.81 -2.83
N GLY A 47 -7.55 0.20 -3.69
CA GLY A 47 -8.01 -0.70 -4.73
C GLY A 47 -8.60 -2.00 -4.17
N GLY A 48 -7.98 -2.55 -3.12
CA GLY A 48 -8.44 -3.75 -2.43
C GLY A 48 -9.81 -3.58 -1.78
N VAL A 49 -10.04 -2.48 -1.06
CA VAL A 49 -11.33 -2.13 -0.47
C VAL A 49 -12.38 -1.90 -1.56
N SER A 50 -12.04 -1.18 -2.63
CA SER A 50 -12.96 -0.96 -3.75
C SER A 50 -13.37 -2.28 -4.43
N LEU A 51 -12.40 -3.16 -4.69
CA LEU A 51 -12.64 -4.48 -5.27
C LEU A 51 -13.39 -5.40 -4.32
N PHE A 52 -13.16 -5.31 -3.01
CA PHE A 52 -13.94 -6.03 -2.01
C PHE A 52 -15.41 -5.60 -2.02
N THR A 53 -15.69 -4.30 -2.08
CA THR A 53 -17.05 -3.77 -2.22
C THR A 53 -17.72 -4.30 -3.50
N TYR A 54 -16.99 -4.35 -4.61
CA TYR A 54 -17.47 -4.96 -5.85
C TYR A 54 -17.75 -6.47 -5.68
N ALA A 55 -16.87 -7.20 -4.99
CA ALA A 55 -17.00 -8.63 -4.71
C ALA A 55 -18.26 -8.95 -3.90
N VAL A 56 -18.53 -8.15 -2.87
CA VAL A 56 -19.73 -8.26 -2.02
C VAL A 56 -20.98 -8.07 -2.88
N GLN A 57 -20.99 -7.07 -3.75
CA GLN A 57 -22.13 -6.82 -4.63
C GLN A 57 -22.36 -7.95 -5.64
N ARG A 58 -21.29 -8.60 -6.11
CA ARG A 58 -21.37 -9.76 -7.02
C ARG A 58 -21.60 -11.08 -6.29
N MET A 59 -21.65 -11.07 -4.95
CA MET A 59 -21.74 -12.27 -4.10
C MET A 59 -20.67 -13.31 -4.46
N ASP A 60 -19.45 -12.86 -4.74
CA ASP A 60 -18.31 -13.73 -5.05
C ASP A 60 -17.48 -13.99 -3.78
N PRO A 61 -17.70 -15.12 -3.08
CA PRO A 61 -17.02 -15.39 -1.81
C PRO A 61 -15.51 -15.58 -1.96
N VAL A 62 -15.04 -16.07 -3.12
CA VAL A 62 -13.62 -16.32 -3.37
C VAL A 62 -12.89 -14.99 -3.50
N PHE A 63 -13.45 -14.08 -4.28
CA PHE A 63 -12.87 -12.75 -4.47
C PHE A 63 -12.94 -11.91 -3.19
N MET A 64 -14.04 -12.00 -2.44
CA MET A 64 -14.17 -11.39 -1.11
C MET A 64 -13.07 -11.85 -0.16
N PHE A 65 -12.87 -13.16 -0.03
CA PHE A 65 -11.87 -13.70 0.90
C PHE A 65 -10.46 -13.28 0.51
N GLY A 66 -10.13 -13.34 -0.80
CA GLY A 66 -8.85 -12.87 -1.32
C GLY A 66 -8.58 -11.40 -0.98
N GLN A 67 -9.56 -10.52 -1.20
CA GLN A 67 -9.39 -9.10 -0.92
C GLN A 67 -9.40 -8.74 0.57
N ALA A 68 -10.15 -9.48 1.40
CA ALA A 68 -10.12 -9.30 2.86
C ALA A 68 -8.73 -9.65 3.43
N LEU A 69 -8.15 -10.78 3.01
CA LEU A 69 -6.79 -11.16 3.39
C LEU A 69 -5.76 -10.16 2.85
N GLY A 70 -5.90 -9.75 1.59
CA GLY A 70 -5.04 -8.73 0.97
C GLY A 70 -5.04 -7.42 1.76
N CYS A 71 -6.22 -6.88 2.08
CA CYS A 71 -6.36 -5.65 2.85
C CYS A 71 -5.69 -5.76 4.23
N THR A 72 -5.84 -6.89 4.91
CA THR A 72 -5.19 -7.14 6.21
C THR A 72 -3.66 -7.05 6.10
N ILE A 73 -3.08 -7.65 5.06
CA ILE A 73 -1.64 -7.59 4.79
C ILE A 73 -1.20 -6.15 4.47
N TYR A 74 -1.96 -5.42 3.67
CA TYR A 74 -1.64 -4.04 3.28
C TYR A 74 -1.63 -3.11 4.51
N VAL A 75 -2.64 -3.22 5.37
CA VAL A 75 -2.72 -2.46 6.64
C VAL A 75 -1.54 -2.81 7.55
N ARG A 76 -1.24 -4.11 7.75
CA ARG A 76 -0.10 -4.55 8.56
C ARG A 76 1.21 -3.92 8.07
N ASN A 77 1.44 -3.91 6.75
CA ASN A 77 2.66 -3.35 6.18
C ASN A 77 2.73 -1.83 6.34
N LEU A 78 1.62 -1.11 6.21
CA LEU A 78 1.52 0.31 6.56
C LEU A 78 1.91 0.57 8.02
N VAL A 79 1.36 -0.21 8.95
CA VAL A 79 1.66 -0.07 10.38
C VAL A 79 3.14 -0.33 10.66
N LEU A 80 3.74 -1.34 10.03
CA LEU A 80 5.16 -1.62 10.18
C LEU A 80 6.05 -0.46 9.68
N ILE A 81 5.69 0.12 8.52
CA ILE A 81 6.39 1.27 7.95
C ILE A 81 6.27 2.49 8.86
N ALA A 82 5.07 2.78 9.37
CA ALA A 82 4.82 3.89 10.29
C ALA A 82 5.64 3.75 11.58
N ARG A 83 5.66 2.55 12.19
CA ARG A 83 6.43 2.28 13.41
C ARG A 83 7.94 2.42 13.20
N ARG A 84 8.46 2.03 12.03
CA ARG A 84 9.89 2.20 11.70
C ARG A 84 10.27 3.67 11.59
N ARG A 85 9.40 4.49 10.99
CA ARG A 85 9.62 5.94 10.87
C ARG A 85 9.70 6.61 12.24
N SER A 86 8.76 6.32 13.15
CA SER A 86 8.76 6.89 14.50
C SER A 86 10.00 6.48 15.32
N ARG A 87 10.50 5.24 15.17
CA ARG A 87 11.73 4.80 15.85
C ARG A 87 13.00 5.45 15.27
N ALA A 88 13.03 5.76 13.98
CA ALA A 88 14.15 6.45 13.36
C ALA A 88 14.20 7.91 13.82
N GLU A 89 13.05 8.59 13.88
CA GLU A 89 12.93 9.96 14.38
C GLU A 89 13.28 10.09 15.87
N ALA A 90 13.03 9.04 16.68
CA ALA A 90 13.41 9.01 18.09
C ALA A 90 14.93 8.80 18.35
N ARG A 91 15.73 8.42 17.35
CA ARG A 91 17.16 8.08 17.49
C ARG A 91 18.13 9.22 17.10
N THR A 92 17.68 10.45 16.90
CA THR A 92 18.56 11.59 16.54
C THR A 92 17.96 12.88 17.09
N PRO A 93 18.66 13.76 17.87
CA PRO A 93 20.10 14.12 17.89
C PRO A 93 20.77 14.20 19.29
N ALA A 94 20.24 13.55 20.33
CA ALA A 94 20.82 13.67 21.69
C ALA A 94 22.01 12.71 21.95
N GLU A 95 22.04 11.54 21.30
CA GLU A 95 23.03 10.48 21.55
C GLU A 95 24.39 10.77 20.89
N ASP A 96 24.41 11.54 19.79
CA ASP A 96 25.63 11.88 19.04
C ASP A 96 26.45 13.01 19.69
N ARG A 97 25.86 13.74 20.66
CA ARG A 97 26.57 14.78 21.43
C ARG A 97 27.30 14.24 22.67
N ALA A 98 27.07 12.97 23.03
CA ALA A 98 27.68 12.35 24.21
C ALA A 98 28.99 11.61 23.90
N HIS A 99 29.40 11.53 22.63
CA HIS A 99 30.64 10.84 22.20
C HIS A 99 31.73 11.81 21.71
N VAL A 100 31.78 13.04 22.21
CA VAL A 100 33.00 13.86 22.06
C VAL A 100 34.04 13.29 23.03
N PRO A 101 35.11 12.63 22.58
CA PRO A 101 36.21 12.29 23.48
C PRO A 101 36.79 13.60 24.00
N ALA A 102 36.81 13.76 25.33
CA ALA A 102 37.53 14.85 25.96
C ALA A 102 39.00 14.73 25.54
N VAL A 103 39.48 15.76 24.84
CA VAL A 103 40.90 15.97 24.51
C VAL A 103 41.69 16.11 25.80
#